data_AF-A0A8T7DLC9-F1
#
_entry.id   AF-A0A8T7DLC9-F1
#
_cell.length_a   1.000
_cell.length_b   1.000
_cell.length_c   1.000
_cell.angle_alpha   90.00
_cell.angle_beta   90.00
_cell.angle_gamma   90.00
#
_symmetry.space_group_name_H-M   'P 1'
#
loop_
_entity.id
_entity.type
_entity.pdbx_description
1 polymer ?
#
loop_
_entity_poly.entity_id
_entity_poly.type
_entity_poly.pdbx_seq_one_letter_code
_entity_poly.pdbx_strand_id
1 'polypeptide(L)'
;MVSKRIVIGISAWLFAWSTTATSAEGIDHQEIKQYQQQLERLDKVNFHPNLLPLILKHKDYLELTPEQIAAFRAWREKNAKSMIAAMDEIIRARIAFREAALSPDVSADDLRQKQRQIFALHQQVLDYKLSCRENILNTFNAQNWEDFFVVLAEEGYAIPTSSASSRSNDVVGLSELEQ
;
A
#
# COMPACT_ATOMS: atom_id res chain seq x y z
N MET A 1 32.00 -58.68 50.61
CA MET A 1 31.23 -57.92 49.61
C MET A 1 31.79 -56.51 49.54
N VAL A 2 32.59 -56.20 48.52
CA VAL A 2 33.24 -54.89 48.34
C VAL A 2 32.38 -54.06 47.40
N SER A 3 31.85 -52.95 47.90
CA SER A 3 30.94 -52.04 47.21
C SER A 3 31.72 -51.07 46.32
N LYS A 4 31.54 -51.17 45.00
CA LYS A 4 32.00 -50.18 44.02
C LYS A 4 30.91 -49.13 43.86
N ARG A 5 31.22 -47.86 44.11
CA ARG A 5 30.41 -46.72 43.65
C ARG A 5 31.21 -45.92 42.63
N ILE A 6 30.66 -45.88 41.43
CA ILE A 6 31.16 -45.23 40.23
C ILE A 6 30.86 -43.74 40.34
N VAL A 7 31.85 -42.88 40.11
CA VAL A 7 31.71 -41.44 39.99
C VAL A 7 31.33 -41.13 38.53
N ILE A 8 30.15 -40.56 38.31
CA ILE A 8 29.69 -40.10 37.00
C ILE A 8 30.11 -38.63 36.86
N GLY A 9 31.04 -38.35 35.94
CA GLY A 9 31.43 -37.00 35.57
C GLY A 9 30.37 -36.34 34.70
N ILE A 10 29.91 -35.16 35.10
CA ILE A 10 28.99 -34.32 34.33
C ILE A 10 29.83 -33.53 33.32
N SER A 11 29.74 -33.89 32.04
CA SER A 11 30.29 -33.13 30.92
C SER A 11 29.36 -31.96 30.59
N ALA A 12 29.80 -30.74 30.88
CA ALA A 12 29.13 -29.52 30.47
C ALA A 12 29.34 -29.28 28.97
N TRP A 13 28.30 -29.56 28.18
CA TRP A 13 28.25 -29.16 26.77
C TRP A 13 27.86 -27.68 26.70
N LEU A 14 28.83 -26.83 26.38
CA LEU A 14 28.58 -25.44 25.98
C LEU A 14 28.05 -25.46 24.54
N PHE A 15 26.72 -25.40 24.39
CA PHE A 15 26.10 -25.04 23.12
C PHE A 15 26.35 -23.55 22.88
N ALA A 16 27.30 -23.24 22.00
CA ALA A 16 27.43 -21.91 21.41
C ALA A 16 26.19 -21.66 20.53
N TRP A 17 25.26 -20.83 20.99
CA TRP A 17 24.23 -20.27 20.12
C TRP A 17 24.89 -19.32 19.12
N SER A 18 25.02 -19.76 17.88
CA SER A 18 25.34 -18.89 16.75
C SER A 18 24.12 -18.01 16.49
N THR A 19 24.16 -16.75 16.93
CA THR A 19 23.24 -15.72 16.46
C THR A 19 23.58 -15.42 15.01
N THR A 20 22.85 -16.02 14.07
CA THR A 20 22.83 -15.53 12.70
C THR A 20 22.11 -14.19 12.70
N ALA A 21 22.88 -13.11 12.54
CA ALA A 21 22.33 -11.81 12.19
C ALA A 21 21.64 -11.98 10.82
N THR A 22 20.31 -12.00 10.81
CA THR A 22 19.54 -11.77 9.58
C THR A 22 19.86 -10.36 9.12
N SER A 23 20.67 -10.24 8.07
CA SER A 23 20.79 -9.00 7.33
C SER A 23 19.41 -8.69 6.77
N ALA A 24 18.87 -7.49 7.08
CA ALA A 24 17.71 -6.95 6.41
C ALA A 24 18.02 -6.85 4.91
N GLU A 25 17.57 -7.85 4.16
CA GLU A 25 17.80 -7.97 2.72
C GLU A 25 16.96 -6.89 2.04
N GLY A 26 17.63 -5.82 1.60
CA GLY A 26 17.00 -4.70 0.93
C GLY A 26 16.29 -5.17 -0.33
N ILE A 27 15.03 -4.76 -0.51
CA ILE A 27 14.24 -5.03 -1.71
C ILE A 27 15.08 -4.76 -2.97
N ASP A 28 15.17 -5.76 -3.85
CA ASP A 28 15.86 -5.68 -5.12
C ASP A 28 15.33 -4.51 -5.97
N HIS A 29 16.24 -3.69 -6.51
CA HIS A 29 15.92 -2.60 -7.42
C HIS A 29 15.12 -3.06 -8.65
N GLN A 30 15.30 -4.31 -9.09
CA GLN A 30 14.55 -4.89 -10.19
C GLN A 30 13.08 -5.13 -9.83
N GLU A 31 12.81 -5.64 -8.62
CA GLU A 31 11.45 -5.88 -8.12
C GLU A 31 10.66 -4.57 -8.00
N ILE A 32 11.30 -3.49 -7.54
CA ILE A 32 10.69 -2.16 -7.45
C ILE A 32 10.24 -1.65 -8.83
N LYS A 33 11.09 -1.79 -9.86
CA LYS A 33 10.76 -1.37 -11.23
C LYS A 33 9.60 -2.18 -11.80
N GLN A 34 9.58 -3.48 -11.54
CA GLN A 34 8.47 -4.34 -11.98
C GLN A 34 7.14 -3.92 -11.35
N TYR A 35 7.13 -3.61 -10.05
CA TYR A 35 5.92 -3.10 -9.39
C TYR A 35 5.46 -1.76 -9.97
N GLN A 36 6.37 -0.84 -10.26
CA GLN A 36 6.01 0.45 -10.87
C GLN A 36 5.35 0.26 -12.24
N GLN A 37 5.96 -0.56 -13.11
CA GLN A 37 5.40 -0.87 -14.44
C GLN A 37 4.04 -1.56 -14.37
N GLN A 38 3.84 -2.42 -13.37
CA GLN A 38 2.53 -3.03 -13.12
C GLN A 38 1.51 -1.97 -12.70
N LEU A 39 1.84 -1.13 -11.71
CA LEU A 39 0.93 -0.09 -11.22
C LEU A 39 0.51 0.91 -12.31
N GLU A 40 1.43 1.33 -13.18
CA GLU A 40 1.13 2.21 -14.31
C GLU A 40 0.09 1.60 -15.25
N ARG A 41 0.21 0.31 -15.58
CA ARG A 41 -0.77 -0.39 -16.43
C ARG A 41 -2.13 -0.52 -15.74
N LEU A 42 -2.11 -0.71 -14.42
CA LEU A 42 -3.29 -0.90 -13.59
C LEU A 42 -3.97 0.43 -13.21
N ASP A 43 -3.38 1.58 -13.55
CA ASP A 43 -3.90 2.86 -13.09
C ASP A 43 -5.28 3.20 -13.66
N LYS A 44 -5.58 2.71 -14.86
CA LYS A 44 -6.87 2.90 -15.55
C LYS A 44 -8.07 2.29 -14.82
N VAL A 45 -7.85 1.41 -13.85
CA VAL A 45 -8.92 0.80 -13.05
C VAL A 45 -9.00 1.34 -11.62
N ASN A 46 -8.14 2.31 -11.27
CA ASN A 46 -8.06 2.88 -9.95
C ASN A 46 -8.99 4.08 -9.77
N PHE A 47 -9.48 4.22 -8.53
CA PHE A 47 -10.20 5.42 -8.08
C PHE A 47 -9.30 6.41 -7.32
N HIS A 48 -8.03 6.06 -7.09
CA HIS A 48 -7.11 6.81 -6.25
C HIS A 48 -5.70 6.77 -6.85
N PRO A 49 -4.93 7.86 -6.77
CA PRO A 49 -3.55 7.89 -7.26
C PRO A 49 -2.63 6.93 -6.50
N ASN A 50 -1.58 6.46 -7.18
CA ASN A 50 -0.53 5.66 -6.56
C ASN A 50 0.53 6.60 -5.94
N LEU A 51 0.22 7.17 -4.77
CA LEU A 51 1.03 8.22 -4.13
C LEU A 51 2.40 7.75 -3.66
N LEU A 52 2.52 6.52 -3.13
CA LEU A 52 3.78 6.07 -2.53
C LEU A 52 4.95 5.96 -3.51
N PRO A 53 4.77 5.38 -4.72
CA PRO A 53 5.80 5.45 -5.77
C PRO A 53 6.24 6.87 -6.09
N LEU A 54 5.31 7.83 -6.12
CA LEU A 54 5.63 9.23 -6.38
C LEU A 54 6.44 9.86 -5.24
N ILE A 55 6.02 9.66 -4.00
CA ILE A 55 6.74 10.12 -2.80
C ILE A 55 8.17 9.58 -2.79
N LEU A 56 8.35 8.28 -3.03
CA LEU A 56 9.68 7.66 -3.00
C LEU A 56 10.56 8.07 -4.19
N LYS A 57 9.97 8.44 -5.33
CA LYS A 57 10.67 9.01 -6.50
C LYS A 57 11.22 10.41 -6.19
N HIS A 58 10.47 11.21 -5.43
CA HIS A 58 10.83 12.59 -5.09
C HIS A 58 11.38 12.75 -3.65
N LYS A 59 11.75 11.65 -2.99
CA LYS A 59 12.17 11.62 -1.58
C LYS A 59 13.26 12.64 -1.19
N ASP A 60 14.17 12.95 -2.12
CA ASP A 60 15.29 13.87 -1.87
C ASP A 60 14.81 15.33 -1.94
N TYR A 61 13.89 15.64 -2.86
CA TYR A 61 13.23 16.94 -2.96
C TYR A 61 12.28 17.19 -1.77
N LEU A 62 11.58 16.13 -1.34
CA LEU A 62 10.70 16.17 -0.17
C LEU A 62 11.47 16.20 1.16
N GLU A 63 12.81 16.18 1.13
CA GLU A 63 13.68 16.15 2.31
C GLU A 63 13.31 15.04 3.31
N LEU A 64 12.93 13.85 2.82
CA LEU A 64 12.51 12.75 3.68
C LEU A 64 13.69 12.22 4.50
N THR A 65 13.50 12.08 5.81
CA THR A 65 14.50 11.47 6.69
C THR A 65 14.65 9.97 6.39
N PRO A 66 15.79 9.36 6.78
CA PRO A 66 15.96 7.91 6.67
C PRO A 66 14.84 7.11 7.33
N GLU A 67 14.32 7.57 8.47
CA GLU A 67 13.23 6.95 9.21
C GLU A 67 11.90 7.01 8.43
N GLN A 68 11.58 8.17 7.83
CA GLN A 68 10.39 8.32 6.99
C GLN A 68 10.47 7.43 5.76
N ILE A 69 11.63 7.38 5.09
CA ILE A 69 11.87 6.49 3.95
C ILE A 69 11.70 5.02 4.36
N ALA A 70 12.23 4.63 5.53
CA ALA A 70 12.09 3.28 6.05
C ALA A 70 10.62 2.92 6.33
N ALA A 71 9.84 3.82 6.92
CA ALA A 71 8.40 3.62 7.16
C ALA A 71 7.64 3.39 5.84
N PHE A 72 7.93 4.18 4.81
CA PHE A 72 7.32 4.01 3.48
C PHE A 72 7.72 2.69 2.81
N ARG A 73 8.99 2.29 2.92
CA ARG A 73 9.46 1.00 2.38
C ARG A 73 8.81 -0.17 3.10
N ALA A 74 8.74 -0.13 4.43
CA ALA A 74 8.11 -1.17 5.23
C ALA A 74 6.63 -1.35 4.87
N TRP A 75 5.89 -0.23 4.68
CA TRP A 75 4.51 -0.32 4.19
C TRP A 75 4.43 -1.00 2.82
N ARG A 76 5.32 -0.62 1.88
CA ARG A 76 5.36 -1.19 0.53
C ARG A 76 5.65 -2.69 0.56
N GLU A 77 6.67 -3.11 1.29
CA GLU A 77 7.06 -4.52 1.46
C GLU A 77 5.89 -5.37 1.96
N LYS A 78 5.16 -4.85 2.94
CA LYS A 78 4.02 -5.55 3.54
C LYS A 78 2.81 -5.64 2.62
N ASN A 79 2.52 -4.61 1.82
CA ASN A 79 1.21 -4.45 1.19
C ASN A 79 1.21 -4.49 -0.35
N ALA A 80 2.30 -4.07 -1.01
CA ALA A 80 2.28 -3.80 -2.45
C ALA A 80 1.92 -5.03 -3.27
N LYS A 81 2.49 -6.20 -2.94
CA LYS A 81 2.23 -7.45 -3.64
C LYS A 81 0.76 -7.84 -3.60
N SER A 82 0.13 -7.80 -2.42
CA SER A 82 -1.28 -8.16 -2.27
C SER A 82 -2.21 -7.12 -2.92
N MET A 83 -1.87 -5.84 -2.82
CA MET A 83 -2.62 -4.78 -3.50
C MET A 83 -2.60 -4.96 -5.02
N ILE A 84 -1.40 -5.19 -5.60
CA ILE A 84 -1.24 -5.42 -7.05
C ILE A 84 -1.99 -6.68 -7.48
N ALA A 85 -1.90 -7.76 -6.71
CA ALA A 85 -2.64 -8.99 -7.00
C ALA A 85 -4.16 -8.77 -7.03
N ALA A 86 -4.70 -7.96 -6.12
CA ALA A 86 -6.12 -7.59 -6.11
C ALA A 86 -6.50 -6.74 -7.34
N MET A 87 -5.64 -5.80 -7.74
CA MET A 87 -5.83 -5.00 -8.95
C MET A 87 -5.80 -5.84 -10.24
N ASP A 88 -4.89 -6.81 -10.33
CA ASP A 88 -4.85 -7.78 -11.42
C ASP A 88 -6.13 -8.64 -11.48
N GLU A 89 -6.64 -9.05 -10.31
CA GLU A 89 -7.88 -9.82 -10.23
C GLU A 89 -9.09 -9.01 -10.69
N ILE A 90 -9.14 -7.71 -10.39
CA ILE A 90 -10.18 -6.81 -10.93
C ILE A 90 -10.17 -6.83 -12.46
N ILE A 91 -9.00 -6.78 -13.11
CA ILE A 91 -8.92 -6.81 -14.56
C ILE A 91 -9.42 -8.14 -15.11
N ARG A 92 -8.97 -9.27 -14.54
CA ARG A 92 -9.43 -10.60 -14.94
C ARG A 92 -10.94 -10.74 -14.76
N ALA A 93 -11.48 -10.33 -13.62
CA ALA A 93 -12.90 -10.39 -13.32
C ALA A 93 -13.73 -9.51 -14.28
N ARG A 94 -13.24 -8.31 -14.64
CA ARG A 94 -13.88 -7.44 -15.64
C ARG A 94 -13.85 -8.03 -17.05
N ILE A 95 -12.81 -8.77 -17.43
CA ILE A 95 -12.77 -9.51 -18.71
C ILE A 95 -13.82 -10.63 -18.67
N ALA A 96 -13.78 -11.49 -17.65
CA ALA A 96 -14.70 -12.61 -17.49
C ALA A 96 -16.17 -12.16 -17.40
N PHE A 97 -16.45 -11.02 -16.77
CA PHE A 97 -17.79 -10.42 -16.74
C PHE A 97 -18.27 -10.05 -18.15
N ARG A 98 -17.43 -9.38 -18.95
CA ARG A 98 -17.77 -8.99 -20.32
C ARG A 98 -18.03 -10.20 -21.21
N GLU A 99 -17.22 -11.25 -21.11
CA GLU A 99 -17.41 -12.49 -21.83
C GLU A 99 -18.71 -13.20 -21.42
N ALA A 100 -18.96 -13.31 -20.11
CA ALA A 100 -20.18 -13.93 -19.59
C ALA A 100 -21.45 -13.17 -20.03
N ALA A 101 -21.41 -11.85 -20.11
CA ALA A 101 -22.55 -11.03 -20.52
C ALA A 101 -22.95 -11.21 -22.00
N LEU A 102 -22.09 -11.81 -22.83
CA LEU A 102 -22.38 -12.13 -24.23
C LEU A 102 -22.98 -13.54 -24.40
N SER A 103 -22.99 -14.35 -23.34
CA SER A 103 -23.51 -15.72 -23.40
C SER A 103 -25.01 -15.77 -23.10
N PRO A 104 -25.83 -16.45 -23.93
CA PRO A 104 -27.27 -16.61 -23.66
C PRO A 104 -27.56 -17.51 -22.44
N ASP A 105 -26.59 -18.33 -22.02
CA ASP A 105 -26.76 -19.29 -20.92
C ASP A 105 -26.45 -18.69 -19.55
N VAL A 106 -26.00 -17.44 -19.49
CA VAL A 106 -25.68 -16.75 -18.24
C VAL A 106 -26.88 -15.92 -17.79
N SER A 107 -27.34 -16.15 -16.55
CA SER A 107 -28.49 -15.43 -16.02
C SER A 107 -28.13 -14.00 -15.59
N ALA A 108 -29.14 -13.14 -15.49
CA ALA A 108 -28.97 -11.80 -14.93
C ALA A 108 -28.43 -11.84 -13.48
N ASP A 109 -28.81 -12.85 -12.69
CA ASP A 109 -28.36 -12.98 -11.30
C ASP A 109 -26.88 -13.39 -11.21
N ASP A 110 -26.40 -14.23 -12.12
CA ASP A 110 -24.98 -14.55 -12.24
C ASP A 110 -24.14 -13.32 -12.58
N LEU A 111 -24.61 -12.48 -13.51
CA LEU A 111 -23.95 -11.22 -13.84
C LEU A 111 -23.91 -10.29 -12.62
N ARG A 112 -25.04 -10.11 -11.92
CA ARG A 112 -25.08 -9.30 -10.68
C ARG A 112 -24.10 -9.85 -9.63
N GLN A 113 -23.98 -11.17 -9.49
CA GLN A 113 -23.04 -11.78 -8.56
C GLN A 113 -21.58 -11.47 -8.95
N LYS A 114 -21.22 -11.63 -10.21
CA LYS A 114 -19.88 -11.27 -10.72
C LYS A 114 -19.58 -9.79 -10.51
N GLN A 115 -20.56 -8.91 -10.72
CA GLN A 115 -20.41 -7.48 -10.46
C GLN A 115 -20.12 -7.19 -8.98
N ARG A 116 -20.85 -7.84 -8.05
CA ARG A 116 -20.59 -7.71 -6.60
C ARG A 116 -19.18 -8.17 -6.23
N GLN A 117 -18.68 -9.25 -6.85
CA GLN A 117 -17.29 -9.71 -6.64
C GLN A 117 -16.27 -8.68 -7.09
N ILE A 118 -16.49 -8.05 -8.26
CA ILE A 118 -15.63 -6.95 -8.75
C ILE A 118 -15.63 -5.78 -7.76
N PHE A 119 -16.79 -5.39 -7.23
CA PHE A 119 -16.88 -4.32 -6.24
C PHE A 119 -16.19 -4.66 -4.91
N ALA A 120 -16.30 -5.90 -4.44
CA ALA A 120 -15.56 -6.34 -3.25
C ALA A 120 -14.04 -6.23 -3.44
N LEU A 121 -13.52 -6.58 -4.62
CA LEU A 121 -12.10 -6.40 -4.93
C LEU A 121 -11.70 -4.92 -4.97
N HIS A 122 -12.55 -4.05 -5.54
CA HIS A 122 -12.31 -2.60 -5.50
C HIS A 122 -12.25 -2.05 -4.08
N GLN A 123 -13.14 -2.51 -3.19
CA GLN A 123 -13.11 -2.14 -1.78
C GLN A 123 -11.81 -2.58 -1.12
N GLN A 124 -11.35 -3.81 -1.38
CA GLN A 124 -10.06 -4.29 -0.86
C GLN A 124 -8.88 -3.42 -1.33
N VAL A 125 -8.84 -3.02 -2.61
CA VAL A 125 -7.81 -2.11 -3.12
C VAL A 125 -7.91 -0.73 -2.46
N LEU A 126 -9.12 -0.22 -2.23
CA LEU A 126 -9.35 1.03 -1.53
C LEU A 126 -8.79 0.97 -0.11
N ASP A 127 -9.02 -0.11 0.63
CA ASP A 127 -8.53 -0.29 2.00
C ASP A 127 -6.99 -0.23 2.05
N TYR A 128 -6.30 -0.86 1.09
CA TYR A 128 -4.85 -0.72 0.95
C TYR A 128 -4.46 0.75 0.72
N LYS A 129 -5.11 1.44 -0.23
CA LYS A 129 -4.76 2.84 -0.55
C LYS A 129 -5.03 3.79 0.61
N LEU A 130 -6.10 3.58 1.37
CA LEU A 130 -6.38 4.35 2.58
C LEU A 130 -5.36 4.07 3.68
N SER A 131 -4.93 2.82 3.86
CA SER A 131 -3.85 2.51 4.81
C SER A 131 -2.52 3.18 4.41
N CYS A 132 -2.23 3.29 3.10
CA CYS A 132 -1.07 4.02 2.62
C CYS A 132 -1.20 5.52 2.92
N ARG A 133 -2.39 6.09 2.67
CA ARG A 133 -2.67 7.50 2.96
C ARG A 133 -2.48 7.80 4.45
N GLU A 134 -2.99 6.94 5.32
CA GLU A 134 -2.82 7.06 6.77
C GLU A 134 -1.34 6.98 7.17
N ASN A 135 -0.58 6.08 6.56
CA ASN A 135 0.86 6.01 6.76
C ASN A 135 1.57 7.31 6.35
N ILE A 136 1.16 7.93 5.23
CA ILE A 136 1.70 9.23 4.78
C ILE A 136 1.34 10.33 5.78
N LEU A 137 0.08 10.42 6.21
CA LEU A 137 -0.37 11.41 7.19
C LEU A 137 0.40 11.36 8.51
N ASN A 138 0.72 10.16 8.98
CA ASN A 138 1.45 9.96 10.23
C ASN A 138 2.98 10.11 10.09
N THR A 139 3.50 10.10 8.86
CA THR A 139 4.95 10.14 8.60
C THR A 139 5.40 11.53 8.17
N PHE A 140 4.62 12.24 7.34
CA PHE A 140 4.97 13.57 6.85
C PHE A 140 4.89 14.63 7.95
N ASN A 141 5.86 15.53 7.96
CA ASN A 141 5.76 16.79 8.69
C ASN A 141 5.15 17.90 7.79
N ALA A 142 5.01 19.11 8.31
CA ALA A 142 4.44 20.24 7.56
C ALA A 142 5.22 20.57 6.28
N GLN A 143 6.55 20.59 6.34
CA GLN A 143 7.41 20.87 5.18
C GLN A 143 7.24 19.82 4.09
N ASN A 144 7.24 18.53 4.44
CA ASN A 144 7.02 17.47 3.46
C ASN A 144 5.67 17.63 2.73
N TRP A 145 4.62 18.11 3.42
CA TRP A 145 3.32 18.36 2.80
C TRP A 145 3.35 19.54 1.83
N GLU A 146 4.01 20.64 2.19
CA GLU A 146 4.17 21.81 1.32
C GLU A 146 4.89 21.41 0.02
N ASP A 147 6.02 20.72 0.12
CA ASP A 147 6.80 20.27 -1.02
C ASP A 147 6.03 19.21 -1.84
N PHE A 148 5.27 18.35 -1.16
CA PHE A 148 4.46 17.35 -1.86
C PHE A 148 3.33 17.95 -2.68
N PHE A 149 2.73 19.08 -2.28
CA PHE A 149 1.77 19.78 -3.13
C PHE A 149 2.40 20.31 -4.41
N VAL A 150 3.66 20.76 -4.36
CA VAL A 150 4.40 21.16 -5.56
C VAL A 150 4.60 19.96 -6.48
N VAL A 151 5.10 18.83 -5.94
CA VAL A 151 5.27 17.58 -6.71
C VAL A 151 3.96 17.12 -7.35
N LEU A 152 2.85 17.17 -6.61
CA LEU A 152 1.54 16.80 -7.14
C LEU A 152 1.10 17.72 -8.28
N ALA A 153 1.30 19.03 -8.17
CA ALA A 153 0.97 19.98 -9.23
C ALA A 153 1.82 19.76 -10.49
N GLU A 154 3.13 19.50 -10.34
CA GLU A 154 4.04 19.21 -11.45
C GLU A 154 3.67 17.91 -12.18
N GLU A 155 3.17 16.91 -11.45
CA GLU A 155 2.68 15.64 -12.01
C GLU A 155 1.23 15.73 -12.52
N GLY A 156 0.64 16.93 -12.53
CA GLY A 156 -0.66 17.21 -13.14
C GLY A 156 -1.88 16.89 -12.27
N TYR A 157 -1.71 16.68 -10.96
CA TYR A 157 -2.83 16.50 -10.03
C TYR A 157 -3.49 17.83 -9.70
N ALA A 158 -4.83 17.82 -9.64
CA ALA A 158 -5.60 18.94 -9.10
C ALA A 158 -5.40 19.04 -7.59
N ILE A 159 -4.90 20.19 -7.11
CA ILE A 159 -4.70 20.45 -5.68
C ILE A 159 -5.93 21.17 -5.12
N PRO A 160 -6.59 20.64 -4.08
CA PRO A 160 -7.69 21.33 -3.42
C PRO A 160 -7.22 22.66 -2.83
N THR A 161 -7.87 23.77 -3.20
CA THR A 161 -7.48 25.13 -2.77
C THR A 161 -7.66 25.40 -1.27
N SER A 162 -8.30 24.49 -0.52
CA SER A 162 -8.59 24.66 0.90
C SER A 162 -7.39 24.42 1.83
N SER A 163 -6.30 23.79 1.38
CA SER A 163 -5.10 23.58 2.20
C SER A 163 -4.35 24.90 2.49
N ALA A 164 -4.61 25.95 1.70
CA ALA A 164 -4.06 27.29 1.91
C ALA A 164 -4.92 28.17 2.85
N SER A 165 -6.15 27.77 3.20
CA SER A 165 -7.15 28.69 3.79
C SER A 165 -7.76 28.28 5.13
N SER A 166 -7.49 27.11 5.70
CA SER A 166 -8.15 26.69 6.96
C SER A 166 -7.46 27.20 8.23
N ARG A 167 -6.97 28.45 8.22
CA ARG A 167 -6.58 29.19 9.44
C ARG A 167 -7.15 30.62 9.49
N SER A 168 -8.25 30.86 8.78
CA SER A 168 -9.14 32.01 9.01
C SER A 168 -10.57 31.49 9.08
N ASN A 169 -11.26 31.84 10.16
CA ASN A 169 -12.70 31.63 10.33
C ASN A 169 -13.45 32.09 9.08
N ASP A 170 -14.48 31.33 8.69
CA ASP A 170 -15.81 31.93 8.47
C ASP A 170 -16.91 30.86 8.44
N VAL A 171 -17.90 31.10 9.30
CA VAL A 171 -19.19 30.42 9.39
C VAL A 171 -20.15 31.10 8.43
N VAL A 172 -20.55 30.44 7.35
CA VAL A 172 -21.81 30.67 6.61
C VAL A 172 -22.11 29.33 5.91
N GLY A 173 -23.13 28.54 6.24
CA GLY A 173 -24.54 28.90 6.22
C GLY A 173 -25.13 28.58 4.84
N LEU A 174 -25.35 27.29 4.52
CA LEU A 174 -26.07 26.87 3.31
C LEU A 174 -27.26 26.00 3.72
N SER A 175 -28.33 26.67 4.11
CA SER A 175 -29.69 26.20 3.88
C SER A 175 -30.09 26.52 2.43
N GLU A 176 -31.04 25.74 1.90
CA GLU A 176 -31.79 25.96 0.65
C GLU A 176 -31.18 25.39 -0.64
N LEU A 177 -31.56 24.14 -0.94
CA LEU A 177 -31.94 23.72 -2.29
C LEU A 177 -33.05 22.64 -2.20
N GLU A 178 -34.27 23.10 -1.93
CA GLU A 178 -35.50 22.44 -2.39
C GLU A 178 -36.30 23.48 -3.20
N GLN A 179 -36.29 23.32 -4.52
CA GLN A 179 -37.36 23.70 -5.45
C GLN A 179 -37.10 23.06 -6.82
#